data_AF-A0A9X2Y250-F1
#
_entry.id   AF-A0A9X2Y250-F1
#
_cell.length_a   1.000
_cell.length_b   1.000
_cell.length_c   1.000
_cell.angle_alpha   90.00
_cell.angle_beta   90.00
_cell.angle_gamma   90.00
#
_symmetry.space_group_name_H-M   'P 1'
#
loop_
_entity.id
_entity.type
_entity.pdbx_description
1 polymer ?
#
loop_
_entity_poly.entity_id
_entity_poly.type
_entity_poly.pdbx_seq_one_letter_code
_entity_poly.pdbx_strand_id
1 'polypeptide(L)'
;MKRRSFVKTAGSFAVFFPCVKALGSIGLGEENHDDVDDLKMRCITAFNRFETIWEFNDFWRRGNTFDACLNFTDAAQQRWPDDTEIKSMQQKVNVMLEKNMAYFKSFDPSGFWADDFGWWGLMGLNARKHLLRTGYTELADKYRQLSSDLCWKQMKDHAYDFSTTAKPVPHGCSNGDAKGIHKGVKNTVTNVLFFLLSTRIYRLTLAEKIGDNEKYLETAYNQWIWFDSWFQLKQYEYLKKTTSGGALVQERPTAFFDGSGYTDITHPTWYKGWVWTGDQGMLLAALTDMLAIKNNIADWLAKNKKEADFNVKAFADKVNTYISLIAKGIKTTLISEKDNIIREAPLVANMGPEFGSDYLAGRGIMMRYLGTLNKRTTGIDFKNNIKETANAIWQTRDASNNQFKPEYTNVENDKLYIQQFKNQWGSADNMLKWDIEKTNLQQRLGVCQSIGLDALGATIRLM
;
A
#
# COMPACT_ATOMS: atom_id res chain seq x y z
N MET A 1 -10.23 37.41 -38.55
CA MET A 1 -10.97 38.03 -37.42
C MET A 1 -11.54 36.94 -36.53
N LYS A 2 -11.31 37.06 -35.22
CA LYS A 2 -11.51 36.04 -34.18
C LYS A 2 -13.00 35.89 -33.82
N ARG A 3 -13.50 34.65 -33.66
CA ARG A 3 -14.55 34.29 -32.68
C ARG A 3 -14.22 32.93 -32.05
N ARG A 4 -13.47 32.99 -30.94
CA ARG A 4 -13.42 31.99 -29.88
C ARG A 4 -14.13 32.60 -28.67
N SER A 5 -15.09 31.90 -28.08
CA SER A 5 -15.23 31.74 -26.62
C SER A 5 -16.61 31.19 -26.27
N PHE A 6 -16.71 29.88 -26.05
CA PHE A 6 -17.50 29.37 -24.94
C PHE A 6 -17.04 27.95 -24.63
N VAL A 7 -17.14 27.56 -23.36
CA VAL A 7 -16.62 26.34 -22.73
C VAL A 7 -15.14 26.38 -22.35
N LYS A 8 -14.88 26.91 -21.15
CA LYS A 8 -13.63 26.69 -20.41
C LYS A 8 -13.88 26.71 -18.89
N THR A 9 -14.75 25.81 -18.40
CA THR A 9 -14.92 25.62 -16.95
C THR A 9 -15.38 24.19 -16.61
N ALA A 10 -14.51 23.21 -16.76
CA ALA A 10 -14.55 21.91 -16.05
C ALA A 10 -13.30 21.12 -16.47
N GLY A 11 -12.25 21.13 -15.64
CA GLY A 11 -11.02 20.39 -15.96
C GLY A 11 -9.75 21.04 -15.43
N SER A 12 -9.76 21.50 -14.18
CA SER A 12 -8.55 21.96 -13.47
C SER A 12 -8.77 21.86 -11.96
N PHE A 13 -8.99 20.65 -11.46
CA PHE A 13 -8.70 20.32 -10.06
C PHE A 13 -8.23 18.87 -10.03
N ALA A 14 -7.12 18.64 -9.32
CA ALA A 14 -6.30 17.42 -9.30
C ALA A 14 -5.36 17.27 -10.51
N VAL A 15 -4.25 18.01 -10.52
CA VAL A 15 -2.93 17.48 -10.17
C VAL A 15 -1.89 18.64 -10.10
N PHE A 16 -1.24 18.77 -8.93
CA PHE A 16 -0.12 19.66 -8.51
C PHE A 16 -0.41 21.19 -8.44
N PHE A 17 -0.20 21.99 -7.38
CA PHE A 17 0.68 22.02 -6.18
C PHE A 17 -0.09 22.61 -4.95
N PRO A 18 0.49 22.68 -3.72
CA PRO A 18 -0.14 23.06 -2.46
C PRO A 18 -0.30 24.58 -2.33
N CYS A 19 -0.86 25.05 -1.21
CA CYS A 19 -1.23 26.43 -0.86
C CYS A 19 -2.63 26.87 -1.31
N VAL A 20 -3.63 26.43 -0.55
CA VAL A 20 -4.69 27.36 -0.13
C VAL A 20 -4.56 27.47 1.39
N LYS A 21 -4.07 28.62 1.87
CA LYS A 21 -4.28 29.05 3.25
C LYS A 21 -5.79 29.15 3.43
N ALA A 22 -6.40 28.11 3.98
CA ALA A 22 -7.73 28.21 4.55
C ALA A 22 -7.59 29.07 5.82
N LEU A 23 -7.83 30.37 5.68
CA LEU A 23 -8.20 31.23 6.80
C LEU A 23 -9.55 30.71 7.33
N GLY A 24 -9.45 29.81 8.29
CA GLY A 24 -10.55 29.23 9.04
C GLY A 24 -10.03 28.90 10.43
N SER A 25 -10.09 29.89 11.31
CA SER A 25 -9.84 29.78 12.75
C SER A 25 -10.64 28.61 13.33
N ILE A 26 -9.96 27.50 13.62
CA ILE A 26 -10.43 26.43 14.50
C ILE A 26 -9.21 25.88 15.24
N GLY A 27 -9.01 26.35 16.48
CA GLY A 27 -8.21 25.72 17.54
C GLY A 27 -6.81 25.24 17.16
N LEU A 28 -5.87 26.16 16.94
CA LEU A 28 -4.44 25.83 17.00
C LEU A 28 -4.09 25.56 18.47
N GLY A 29 -4.04 24.29 18.85
CA GLY A 29 -3.14 23.92 19.94
C GLY A 29 -1.72 24.22 19.46
N GLU A 30 -0.97 25.03 20.20
CA GLU A 30 0.45 25.26 19.93
C GLU A 30 1.15 23.89 19.97
N GLU A 31 1.58 23.38 18.80
CA GLU A 31 2.49 22.25 18.76
C GLU A 31 3.79 22.69 19.46
N ASN A 32 4.21 21.94 20.48
CA ASN A 32 5.41 22.25 21.21
C ASN A 32 6.62 22.18 20.26
N HIS A 33 7.40 23.26 20.17
CA HIS A 33 8.55 23.37 19.27
C HIS A 33 9.55 22.21 19.47
N ASP A 34 9.69 21.76 20.72
CA ASP A 34 10.56 20.63 21.11
C ASP A 34 10.14 19.31 20.45
N ASP A 35 8.84 19.08 20.24
CA ASP A 35 8.33 17.85 19.62
C ASP A 35 8.65 17.80 18.11
N VAL A 36 8.67 18.96 17.44
CA VAL A 36 8.97 19.07 16.01
C VAL A 36 10.45 18.78 15.74
N ASP A 37 11.34 19.35 16.55
CA ASP A 37 12.78 19.18 16.42
C ASP A 37 13.22 17.75 16.76
N ASP A 38 12.63 17.15 17.81
CA ASP A 38 12.86 15.75 18.14
C ASP A 38 12.41 14.84 16.97
N LEU A 39 11.20 15.01 16.43
CA LEU A 39 10.75 14.20 15.29
C LEU A 39 11.68 14.33 14.09
N LYS A 40 12.13 15.54 13.76
CA LYS A 40 13.07 15.76 12.66
C LYS A 40 14.38 14.99 12.88
N MET A 41 14.96 15.07 14.08
CA MET A 41 16.17 14.34 14.46
C MET A 41 15.99 12.82 14.33
N ARG A 42 14.83 12.29 14.77
CA ARG A 42 14.48 10.87 14.61
C ARG A 42 14.46 10.46 13.14
N CYS A 43 13.88 11.30 12.28
CA CYS A 43 13.78 11.07 10.84
C CYS A 43 15.16 10.99 10.17
N ILE A 44 16.03 11.97 10.42
CA ILE A 44 17.40 11.99 9.87
C ILE A 44 18.18 10.76 10.35
N THR A 45 18.09 10.43 11.63
CA THR A 45 18.77 9.28 12.23
C THR A 45 18.30 7.97 11.62
N ALA A 46 16.98 7.79 11.45
CA ALA A 46 16.40 6.60 10.84
C ALA A 46 16.83 6.44 9.36
N PHE A 47 16.93 7.54 8.62
CA PHE A 47 17.41 7.54 7.24
C PHE A 47 18.89 7.19 7.14
N ASN A 48 19.73 7.76 8.01
CA ASN A 48 21.17 7.45 8.05
C ASN A 48 21.41 5.95 8.29
N ARG A 49 20.59 5.31 9.15
CA ARG A 49 20.64 3.85 9.28
C ARG A 49 20.22 3.15 8.00
N PHE A 50 19.09 3.54 7.40
CA PHE A 50 18.59 2.95 6.16
C PHE A 50 19.63 2.96 5.04
N GLU A 51 20.35 4.06 4.86
CA GLU A 51 21.42 4.23 3.86
C GLU A 51 22.46 3.10 3.90
N THR A 52 22.70 2.50 5.06
CA THR A 52 23.72 1.44 5.25
C THR A 52 23.21 0.01 5.00
N ILE A 53 21.90 -0.21 4.88
CA ILE A 53 21.30 -1.56 4.92
C ILE A 53 20.26 -1.84 3.83
N TRP A 54 19.86 -0.84 3.04
CA TRP A 54 18.81 -0.99 2.02
C TRP A 54 19.22 -1.84 0.81
N GLU A 55 20.53 -1.95 0.53
CA GLU A 55 21.06 -2.57 -0.68
C GLU A 55 21.26 -4.08 -0.48
N PHE A 56 20.19 -4.87 -0.58
CA PHE A 56 20.22 -6.33 -0.51
C PHE A 56 19.69 -6.99 -1.79
N ASN A 57 19.93 -8.31 -1.92
CA ASN A 57 19.48 -9.10 -3.07
C ASN A 57 18.20 -9.89 -2.74
N ASP A 58 17.05 -9.22 -2.87
CA ASP A 58 15.72 -9.80 -2.74
C ASP A 58 14.77 -8.88 -3.52
N PHE A 59 14.22 -9.39 -4.61
CA PHE A 59 13.67 -8.55 -5.66
C PHE A 59 12.49 -7.72 -5.14
N TRP A 60 11.42 -8.35 -4.66
CA TRP A 60 10.23 -7.61 -4.22
C TRP A 60 10.47 -6.85 -2.92
N ARG A 61 11.20 -7.43 -1.96
CA ARG A 61 11.47 -6.77 -0.68
C ARG A 61 12.25 -5.50 -0.88
N ARG A 62 13.21 -5.48 -1.81
CA ARG A 62 13.96 -4.27 -2.16
C ARG A 62 13.05 -3.22 -2.78
N GLY A 63 12.16 -3.63 -3.70
CA GLY A 63 11.15 -2.75 -4.30
C GLY A 63 10.27 -2.07 -3.24
N ASN A 64 9.65 -2.85 -2.35
CA ASN A 64 8.81 -2.32 -1.27
C ASN A 64 9.60 -1.49 -0.23
N THR A 65 10.78 -1.98 0.19
CA THR A 65 11.66 -1.28 1.14
C THR A 65 12.04 0.10 0.62
N PHE A 66 12.33 0.19 -0.67
CA PHE A 66 12.70 1.46 -1.29
C PHE A 66 11.49 2.36 -1.55
N ASP A 67 10.30 1.79 -1.80
CA ASP A 67 9.06 2.57 -1.84
C ASP A 67 8.79 3.26 -0.49
N ALA A 68 9.03 2.59 0.64
CA ALA A 68 8.95 3.20 1.97
C ALA A 68 9.87 4.42 2.10
N CYS A 69 11.13 4.27 1.65
CA CYS A 69 12.11 5.36 1.65
C CYS A 69 11.61 6.57 0.85
N LEU A 70 11.12 6.36 -0.38
CA LEU A 70 10.60 7.45 -1.22
C LEU A 70 9.41 8.16 -0.58
N ASN A 71 8.46 7.40 -0.01
CA ASN A 71 7.29 7.99 0.64
C ASN A 71 7.65 8.78 1.90
N PHE A 72 8.63 8.30 2.66
CA PHE A 72 9.18 8.97 3.84
C PHE A 72 9.95 10.24 3.47
N THR A 73 10.90 10.17 2.54
CA THR A 73 11.72 11.33 2.17
C THR A 73 10.91 12.40 1.45
N ASP A 74 9.85 12.02 0.71
CA ASP A 74 8.87 12.95 0.15
C ASP A 74 8.10 13.70 1.25
N ALA A 75 7.65 13.00 2.31
CA ALA A 75 6.98 13.62 3.44
C ALA A 75 7.92 14.58 4.19
N ALA A 76 9.15 14.14 4.47
CA ALA A 76 10.15 14.97 5.15
C ALA A 76 10.49 16.24 4.37
N GLN A 77 10.71 16.13 3.05
CA GLN A 77 10.98 17.29 2.18
C GLN A 77 9.80 18.27 2.10
N GLN A 78 8.55 17.77 2.17
CA GLN A 78 7.38 18.64 2.20
C GLN A 78 7.27 19.40 3.52
N ARG A 79 7.61 18.75 4.65
CA ARG A 79 7.53 19.35 5.98
C ARG A 79 8.66 20.34 6.26
N TRP A 80 9.88 19.99 5.87
CA TRP A 80 11.09 20.78 6.13
C TRP A 80 11.82 21.09 4.82
N PRO A 81 11.24 21.92 3.92
CA PRO A 81 11.75 22.10 2.57
C PRO A 81 13.12 22.78 2.50
N ASP A 82 13.44 23.60 3.50
CA ASP A 82 14.67 24.40 3.53
C ASP A 82 15.82 23.77 4.31
N ASP A 83 15.55 22.72 5.08
CA ASP A 83 16.53 22.05 5.95
C ASP A 83 17.63 21.36 5.12
N THR A 84 18.89 21.61 5.47
CA THR A 84 20.06 21.15 4.72
C THR A 84 20.26 19.65 4.78
N GLU A 85 19.96 19.02 5.91
CA GLU A 85 20.08 17.56 6.07
C GLU A 85 18.97 16.86 5.29
N ILE A 86 17.75 17.40 5.32
CA ILE A 86 16.63 16.88 4.52
C ILE A 86 16.91 16.97 3.02
N LYS A 87 17.46 18.10 2.55
CA LYS A 87 17.93 18.25 1.16
C LYS A 87 19.02 17.24 0.82
N SER A 88 19.96 16.98 1.73
CA SER A 88 21.00 15.96 1.56
C SER A 88 20.41 14.55 1.43
N MET A 89 19.37 14.21 2.20
CA MET A 89 18.65 12.94 2.04
C MET A 89 18.10 12.79 0.62
N GLN A 90 17.52 13.85 0.03
CA GLN A 90 16.99 13.79 -1.35
C GLN A 90 18.08 13.46 -2.37
N GLN A 91 19.27 14.06 -2.20
CA GLN A 91 20.42 13.82 -3.08
C GLN A 91 20.91 12.37 -2.98
N LYS A 92 21.01 11.84 -1.76
CA LYS A 92 21.36 10.42 -1.52
C LYS A 92 20.35 9.48 -2.16
N VAL A 93 19.06 9.77 -2.07
CA VAL A 93 18.00 9.00 -2.73
C VAL A 93 18.16 8.99 -4.25
N ASN A 94 18.60 10.09 -4.89
CA ASN A 94 18.87 10.09 -6.33
C ASN A 94 19.94 9.04 -6.71
N VAL A 95 21.03 8.96 -5.94
CA VAL A 95 22.11 7.98 -6.16
C VAL A 95 21.60 6.55 -5.94
N MET A 96 20.79 6.32 -4.91
CA MET A 96 20.18 5.02 -4.65
C MET A 96 19.21 4.60 -5.78
N LEU A 97 18.51 5.55 -6.40
CA LEU A 97 17.63 5.30 -7.54
C LEU A 97 18.40 4.89 -8.81
N GLU A 98 19.60 5.40 -9.03
CA GLU A 98 20.46 4.91 -10.12
C GLU A 98 20.84 3.45 -9.89
N LYS A 99 21.27 3.12 -8.67
CA LYS A 99 21.59 1.74 -8.26
C LYS A 99 20.40 0.80 -8.37
N ASN A 100 19.20 1.23 -7.97
CA ASN A 100 17.98 0.42 -8.09
C ASN A 100 17.58 0.18 -9.54
N MET A 101 17.73 1.18 -10.41
CA MET A 101 17.47 1.00 -11.84
C MET A 101 18.45 0.00 -12.46
N ALA A 102 19.73 0.04 -12.06
CA ALA A 102 20.74 -0.94 -12.49
C ALA A 102 20.42 -2.34 -11.94
N TYR A 103 20.08 -2.45 -10.65
CA TYR A 103 19.68 -3.71 -10.01
C TYR A 103 18.50 -4.33 -10.74
N PHE A 104 17.42 -3.59 -10.96
CA PHE A 104 16.23 -4.09 -11.66
C PHE A 104 16.56 -4.62 -13.07
N LYS A 105 17.40 -3.91 -13.82
CA LYS A 105 17.82 -4.34 -15.17
C LYS A 105 18.72 -5.57 -15.19
N SER A 106 19.34 -5.91 -14.05
CA SER A 106 20.25 -7.05 -13.97
C SER A 106 19.53 -8.40 -13.88
N PHE A 107 18.23 -8.42 -13.59
CA PHE A 107 17.47 -9.66 -13.49
C PHE A 107 16.79 -10.05 -14.79
N ASP A 108 16.69 -11.37 -14.99
CA ASP A 108 15.74 -11.94 -15.90
C ASP A 108 14.33 -11.84 -15.28
N PRO A 109 13.39 -11.08 -15.88
CA PRO A 109 12.03 -10.96 -15.36
C PRO A 109 11.30 -12.30 -15.30
N SER A 110 11.76 -13.32 -16.03
CA SER A 110 11.08 -14.60 -16.20
C SER A 110 11.02 -15.48 -14.94
N GLY A 111 11.79 -15.13 -13.89
CA GLY A 111 11.85 -15.87 -12.63
C GLY A 111 10.99 -15.29 -11.49
N PHE A 112 10.23 -14.24 -11.73
CA PHE A 112 9.50 -13.50 -10.70
C PHE A 112 7.99 -13.71 -10.73
N TRP A 113 7.38 -13.41 -9.58
CA TRP A 113 5.95 -13.51 -9.35
C TRP A 113 5.26 -12.20 -9.76
N ALA A 114 3.95 -12.27 -10.00
CA ALA A 114 3.20 -11.12 -10.48
C ALA A 114 3.19 -9.95 -9.49
N ASP A 115 3.05 -10.22 -8.19
CA ASP A 115 3.10 -9.22 -7.13
C ASP A 115 4.46 -8.54 -7.01
N ASP A 116 5.57 -9.24 -7.29
CA ASP A 116 6.91 -8.65 -7.35
C ASP A 116 6.96 -7.43 -8.27
N PHE A 117 6.37 -7.53 -9.46
CA PHE A 117 6.24 -6.40 -10.41
C PHE A 117 5.33 -5.30 -9.88
N GLY A 118 4.28 -5.66 -9.14
CA GLY A 118 3.40 -4.71 -8.47
C GLY A 118 4.17 -3.78 -7.52
N TRP A 119 5.06 -4.35 -6.69
CA TRP A 119 5.91 -3.59 -5.76
C TRP A 119 6.86 -2.63 -6.48
N TRP A 120 7.56 -3.12 -7.52
CA TRP A 120 8.47 -2.29 -8.32
C TRP A 120 7.73 -1.21 -9.12
N GLY A 121 6.55 -1.51 -9.64
CA GLY A 121 5.71 -0.55 -10.35
C GLY A 121 5.29 0.61 -9.46
N LEU A 122 4.82 0.34 -8.24
CA LEU A 122 4.46 1.40 -7.29
C LEU A 122 5.66 2.23 -6.86
N MET A 123 6.79 1.58 -6.57
CA MET A 123 8.05 2.25 -6.28
C MET A 123 8.49 3.15 -7.44
N GLY A 124 8.39 2.68 -8.68
CA GLY A 124 8.76 3.44 -9.88
C GLY A 124 7.93 4.70 -10.08
N LEU A 125 6.63 4.68 -9.76
CA LEU A 125 5.80 5.88 -9.79
C LEU A 125 6.25 6.92 -8.77
N ASN A 126 6.59 6.49 -7.56
CA ASN A 126 7.10 7.40 -6.52
C ASN A 126 8.52 7.91 -6.85
N ALA A 127 9.35 7.07 -7.46
CA ALA A 127 10.67 7.45 -7.96
C ALA A 127 10.57 8.53 -9.04
N ARG A 128 9.65 8.38 -10.00
CA ARG A 128 9.38 9.41 -11.01
C ARG A 128 9.06 10.76 -10.37
N LYS A 129 8.11 10.78 -9.42
CA LYS A 129 7.71 12.01 -8.72
C LYS A 129 8.91 12.66 -8.02
N HIS A 130 9.70 11.87 -7.31
CA HIS A 130 10.90 12.34 -6.62
C HIS A 130 11.92 12.94 -7.59
N LEU A 131 12.27 12.21 -8.65
CA LEU A 131 13.29 12.60 -9.62
C LEU A 131 12.90 13.84 -10.43
N LEU A 132 11.63 13.99 -10.81
CA LEU A 132 11.15 15.20 -11.48
C LEU A 132 11.33 16.44 -10.59
N ARG A 133 11.04 16.31 -9.28
CA ARG A 133 11.25 17.39 -8.32
C ARG A 133 12.73 17.75 -8.16
N THR A 134 13.63 16.76 -8.21
CA THR A 134 15.07 16.97 -8.05
C THR A 134 15.80 17.27 -9.37
N GLY A 135 15.08 17.34 -10.50
CA GLY A 135 15.63 17.73 -11.81
C GLY A 135 16.19 16.59 -12.67
N TYR A 136 16.01 15.32 -12.27
CA TYR A 136 16.54 14.14 -12.97
C TYR A 136 15.52 13.56 -13.97
N THR A 137 15.20 14.32 -15.01
CA THR A 137 14.12 13.99 -15.97
C THR A 137 14.33 12.66 -16.70
N GLU A 138 15.53 12.38 -17.19
CA GLU A 138 15.82 11.14 -17.94
C GLU A 138 15.61 9.89 -17.08
N LEU A 139 16.13 9.89 -15.84
CA LEU A 139 15.92 8.78 -14.92
C LEU A 139 14.46 8.66 -14.50
N ALA A 140 13.75 9.79 -14.34
CA ALA A 140 12.32 9.80 -14.05
C ALA A 140 11.49 9.15 -15.16
N ASP A 141 11.87 9.34 -16.43
CA ASP A 141 11.23 8.70 -17.58
C ASP A 141 11.50 7.19 -17.62
N LYS A 142 12.72 6.74 -17.28
CA LYS A 142 13.03 5.31 -17.14
C LYS A 142 12.14 4.65 -16.08
N TYR A 143 11.90 5.31 -14.95
CA TYR A 143 11.00 4.79 -13.91
C TYR A 143 9.53 4.80 -14.31
N ARG A 144 9.10 5.76 -15.14
CA ARG A 144 7.76 5.73 -15.76
C ARG A 144 7.59 4.49 -16.63
N GLN A 145 8.56 4.24 -17.52
CA GLN A 145 8.56 3.09 -18.43
C GLN A 145 8.60 1.78 -17.65
N LEU A 146 9.43 1.69 -16.60
CA LEU A 146 9.46 0.55 -15.69
C LEU A 146 8.07 0.24 -15.12
N SER A 147 7.35 1.27 -14.67
CA SER A 147 6.04 1.10 -14.06
C SER A 147 4.96 0.69 -15.06
N SER A 148 4.92 1.34 -16.23
CA SER A 148 3.84 1.21 -17.21
C SER A 148 4.10 0.19 -18.31
N ASP A 149 5.27 0.22 -18.93
CA ASP A 149 5.60 -0.57 -20.11
C ASP A 149 6.15 -1.96 -19.73
N LEU A 150 6.56 -2.14 -18.48
CA LEU A 150 7.07 -3.41 -17.97
C LEU A 150 6.24 -3.97 -16.82
N CYS A 151 6.24 -3.36 -15.63
CA CYS A 151 5.62 -3.96 -14.45
C CYS A 151 4.11 -4.17 -14.62
N TRP A 152 3.38 -3.12 -15.00
CA TRP A 152 1.95 -3.23 -15.27
C TRP A 152 1.65 -4.19 -16.43
N LYS A 153 2.44 -4.12 -17.51
CA LYS A 153 2.28 -4.98 -18.68
C LYS A 153 2.51 -6.46 -18.35
N GLN A 154 3.53 -6.77 -17.54
CA GLN A 154 3.80 -8.12 -17.06
C GLN A 154 2.61 -8.69 -16.29
N MET A 155 2.08 -7.93 -15.32
CA MET A 155 0.89 -8.33 -14.59
C MET A 155 -0.33 -8.50 -15.52
N LYS A 156 -0.49 -7.59 -16.49
CA LYS A 156 -1.63 -7.62 -17.42
C LYS A 156 -1.57 -8.81 -18.38
N ASP A 157 -0.41 -9.10 -18.95
CA ASP A 157 -0.28 -10.07 -20.03
C ASP A 157 -0.12 -11.51 -19.51
N HIS A 158 0.51 -11.70 -18.35
CA HIS A 158 0.87 -13.03 -17.84
C HIS A 158 0.08 -13.47 -16.61
N ALA A 159 -0.39 -12.54 -15.79
CA ALA A 159 -1.02 -12.85 -14.51
C ALA A 159 -2.55 -12.59 -14.49
N TYR A 160 -3.02 -11.60 -15.26
CA TYR A 160 -4.44 -11.27 -15.31
C TYR A 160 -5.25 -12.34 -16.05
N ASP A 161 -6.25 -12.89 -15.38
CA ASP A 161 -7.19 -13.83 -15.96
C ASP A 161 -8.23 -13.10 -16.82
N PHE A 162 -8.12 -13.26 -18.14
CA PHE A 162 -9.10 -12.72 -19.08
C PHE A 162 -10.37 -13.57 -19.20
N SER A 163 -10.42 -14.75 -18.58
CA SER A 163 -11.57 -15.64 -18.67
C SER A 163 -12.78 -15.08 -17.94
N THR A 164 -13.94 -15.18 -18.60
CA THR A 164 -15.26 -14.86 -18.03
C THR A 164 -15.91 -16.08 -17.39
N THR A 165 -15.22 -17.22 -17.38
CA THR A 165 -15.76 -18.53 -16.98
C THR A 165 -15.30 -18.97 -15.58
N ALA A 166 -14.32 -18.29 -14.97
CA ALA A 166 -13.90 -18.60 -13.61
C ALA A 166 -15.06 -18.41 -12.62
N LYS A 167 -15.25 -19.40 -11.74
CA LYS A 167 -16.33 -19.42 -10.73
C LYS A 167 -15.73 -19.40 -9.32
N PRO A 168 -16.33 -18.69 -8.35
CA PRO A 168 -17.60 -17.97 -8.45
C PRO A 168 -17.49 -16.55 -9.03
N VAL A 169 -16.28 -16.00 -9.11
CA VAL A 169 -16.02 -14.66 -9.65
C VAL A 169 -15.09 -14.80 -10.86
N PRO A 170 -15.43 -14.21 -12.02
CA PRO A 170 -14.55 -14.20 -13.18
C PRO A 170 -13.34 -13.28 -12.96
N HIS A 171 -12.33 -13.40 -13.81
CA HIS A 171 -11.14 -12.54 -13.80
C HIS A 171 -10.32 -12.58 -12.50
N GLY A 172 -9.54 -11.52 -12.26
CA GLY A 172 -8.57 -11.39 -11.18
C GLY A 172 -7.14 -11.60 -11.66
N CYS A 173 -6.19 -11.05 -10.92
CA CYS A 173 -4.76 -11.21 -11.14
C CYS A 173 -4.26 -12.40 -10.31
N SER A 174 -3.70 -13.40 -10.97
CA SER A 174 -3.18 -14.60 -10.32
C SER A 174 -1.70 -14.39 -10.02
N ASN A 175 -1.21 -14.84 -8.87
CA ASN A 175 0.20 -14.70 -8.50
C ASN A 175 1.06 -15.76 -9.20
N GLY A 176 1.04 -15.75 -10.53
CA GLY A 176 1.77 -16.69 -11.38
C GLY A 176 3.18 -16.20 -11.68
N ASP A 177 4.00 -17.10 -12.21
CA ASP A 177 5.31 -16.72 -12.73
C ASP A 177 5.18 -15.86 -14.00
N ALA A 178 6.19 -15.03 -14.24
CA ALA A 178 6.23 -14.13 -15.40
C ALA A 178 6.23 -14.81 -16.77
N LYS A 179 6.50 -16.13 -16.87
CA LYS A 179 6.35 -16.88 -18.13
C LYS A 179 4.92 -17.36 -18.35
N GLY A 180 4.06 -17.26 -17.33
CA GLY A 180 2.68 -17.74 -17.36
C GLY A 180 2.58 -19.27 -17.36
N ILE A 181 3.64 -19.98 -16.93
CA ILE A 181 3.67 -21.46 -16.90
C ILE A 181 2.82 -21.97 -15.73
N HIS A 182 3.08 -21.44 -14.55
CA HIS A 182 2.33 -21.59 -13.33
C HIS A 182 1.48 -20.35 -13.15
N LYS A 183 0.17 -20.50 -13.31
CA LYS A 183 -0.77 -19.38 -13.14
C LYS A 183 -0.83 -18.87 -11.71
N GLY A 184 -0.38 -19.66 -10.73
CA GLY A 184 -0.49 -19.35 -9.31
C GLY A 184 -1.95 -19.19 -8.87
N VAL A 185 -2.13 -18.57 -7.70
CA VAL A 185 -3.45 -18.32 -7.11
C VAL A 185 -3.79 -16.84 -7.09
N LYS A 186 -5.07 -16.50 -7.17
CA LYS A 186 -5.54 -15.11 -7.05
C LYS A 186 -5.59 -14.75 -5.57
N ASN A 187 -4.54 -14.11 -5.06
CA ASN A 187 -4.48 -13.61 -3.68
C ASN A 187 -4.73 -12.09 -3.62
N THR A 188 -4.94 -11.57 -2.42
CA THR A 188 -5.27 -10.18 -2.17
C THR A 188 -4.14 -9.25 -2.56
N VAL A 189 -2.90 -9.55 -2.16
CA VAL A 189 -1.72 -8.72 -2.44
C VAL A 189 -1.52 -8.49 -3.94
N THR A 190 -1.61 -9.54 -4.77
CA THR A 190 -1.43 -9.41 -6.22
C THR A 190 -2.53 -8.56 -6.86
N ASN A 191 -3.79 -8.80 -6.47
CA ASN A 191 -4.93 -8.06 -7.01
C ASN A 191 -4.89 -6.59 -6.58
N VAL A 192 -4.60 -6.33 -5.30
CA VAL A 192 -4.58 -4.95 -4.78
C VAL A 192 -3.39 -4.15 -5.29
N LEU A 193 -2.23 -4.78 -5.52
CA LEU A 193 -1.10 -4.14 -6.18
C LEU A 193 -1.44 -3.78 -7.62
N PHE A 194 -2.05 -4.70 -8.37
CA PHE A 194 -2.45 -4.42 -9.75
C PHE A 194 -3.51 -3.32 -9.82
N PHE A 195 -4.41 -3.31 -8.84
CA PHE A 195 -5.42 -2.28 -8.68
C PHE A 195 -4.79 -0.90 -8.43
N LEU A 196 -3.93 -0.77 -7.41
CA LEU A 196 -3.21 0.45 -7.08
C LEU A 196 -2.33 0.94 -8.23
N LEU A 197 -1.60 0.02 -8.87
CA LEU A 197 -0.71 0.37 -9.98
C LEU A 197 -1.52 0.94 -11.15
N SER A 198 -2.65 0.31 -11.49
CA SER A 198 -3.55 0.77 -12.55
C SER A 198 -4.15 2.14 -12.25
N THR A 199 -4.69 2.35 -11.03
CA THR A 199 -5.27 3.65 -10.66
C THR A 199 -4.22 4.76 -10.67
N ARG A 200 -3.01 4.48 -10.19
CA ARG A 200 -1.95 5.49 -10.07
C ARG A 200 -1.28 5.81 -11.40
N ILE A 201 -1.05 4.82 -12.28
CA ILE A 201 -0.61 5.10 -13.65
C ILE A 201 -1.67 5.94 -14.38
N TYR A 202 -2.96 5.60 -14.26
CA TYR A 202 -4.03 6.38 -14.88
C TYR A 202 -3.99 7.85 -14.43
N ARG A 203 -3.95 8.08 -13.11
CA ARG A 203 -3.91 9.45 -12.54
C ARG A 203 -2.66 10.21 -12.97
N LEU A 204 -1.50 9.54 -12.99
CA LEU A 204 -0.23 10.15 -13.41
C LEU A 204 -0.28 10.54 -14.89
N THR A 205 -0.69 9.61 -15.76
CA THR A 205 -0.77 9.86 -17.20
C THR A 205 -1.80 10.93 -17.54
N LEU A 206 -2.94 10.97 -16.83
CA LEU A 206 -3.92 12.04 -16.94
C LEU A 206 -3.32 13.40 -16.56
N ALA A 207 -2.60 13.48 -15.43
CA ALA A 207 -1.97 14.70 -14.95
C ALA A 207 -0.90 15.24 -15.90
N GLU A 208 -0.05 14.35 -16.41
CA GLU A 208 1.05 14.67 -17.29
C GLU A 208 0.62 14.74 -18.76
N LYS A 209 -0.69 14.56 -19.05
CA LYS A 209 -1.28 14.57 -20.40
C LYS A 209 -0.61 13.57 -21.35
N ILE A 210 -0.27 12.40 -20.83
CA ILE A 210 0.23 11.25 -21.58
C ILE A 210 -0.97 10.49 -22.15
N GLY A 211 -0.93 10.20 -23.46
CA GLY A 211 -1.99 9.47 -24.16
C GLY A 211 -2.06 7.98 -23.79
N ASP A 212 -3.03 7.26 -24.39
CA ASP A 212 -3.24 5.82 -24.19
C ASP A 212 -3.41 5.40 -22.71
N ASN A 213 -4.17 6.20 -21.95
CA ASN A 213 -4.38 5.98 -20.52
C ASN A 213 -5.66 5.18 -20.18
N GLU A 214 -6.59 5.03 -21.12
CA GLU A 214 -7.88 4.36 -20.87
C GLU A 214 -7.73 2.89 -20.45
N LYS A 215 -6.69 2.20 -20.92
CA LYS A 215 -6.40 0.80 -20.52
C LYS A 215 -6.12 0.63 -19.03
N TYR A 216 -5.53 1.64 -18.39
CA TYR A 216 -5.28 1.64 -16.96
C TYR A 216 -6.57 1.88 -16.18
N LEU A 217 -7.44 2.77 -16.68
CA LEU A 217 -8.77 3.02 -16.10
C LEU A 217 -9.66 1.79 -16.20
N GLU A 218 -9.71 1.14 -17.37
CA GLU A 218 -10.42 -0.12 -17.59
C GLU A 218 -9.95 -1.19 -16.60
N THR A 219 -8.64 -1.34 -16.46
CA THR A 219 -8.07 -2.36 -15.57
C THR A 219 -8.35 -2.06 -14.10
N ALA A 220 -8.28 -0.80 -13.68
CA ALA A 220 -8.70 -0.38 -12.34
C ALA A 220 -10.19 -0.69 -12.08
N TYR A 221 -11.06 -0.43 -13.05
CA TYR A 221 -12.49 -0.75 -12.93
C TYR A 221 -12.74 -2.26 -12.84
N ASN A 222 -12.03 -3.06 -13.63
CA ASN A 222 -12.15 -4.51 -13.57
C ASN A 222 -11.66 -5.08 -12.23
N GLN A 223 -10.59 -4.52 -11.65
CA GLN A 223 -10.15 -4.90 -10.30
C GLN A 223 -11.19 -4.51 -9.23
N TRP A 224 -11.83 -3.35 -9.35
CA TRP A 224 -12.97 -2.99 -8.50
C TRP A 224 -14.10 -4.01 -8.60
N ILE A 225 -14.52 -4.39 -9.81
CA ILE A 225 -15.58 -5.39 -10.02
C ILE A 225 -15.21 -6.70 -9.35
N TRP A 226 -13.95 -7.13 -9.46
CA TRP A 226 -13.47 -8.36 -8.85
C TRP A 226 -13.61 -8.34 -7.32
N PHE A 227 -13.13 -7.28 -6.67
CA PHE A 227 -13.27 -7.11 -5.22
C PHE A 227 -14.75 -6.99 -4.79
N ASP A 228 -15.55 -6.15 -5.47
CA ASP A 228 -16.97 -5.95 -5.15
C ASP A 228 -17.77 -7.25 -5.28
N SER A 229 -17.49 -8.04 -6.33
CA SER A 229 -18.14 -9.34 -6.55
C SER A 229 -17.85 -10.30 -5.40
N TRP A 230 -16.58 -10.40 -4.98
CA TRP A 230 -16.23 -11.24 -3.84
C TRP A 230 -16.84 -10.76 -2.51
N PHE A 231 -16.90 -9.46 -2.28
CA PHE A 231 -17.45 -8.90 -1.04
C PHE A 231 -18.97 -9.15 -0.91
N GLN A 232 -19.66 -9.33 -2.03
CA GLN A 232 -21.08 -9.67 -2.05
C GLN A 232 -21.36 -11.15 -1.75
N LEU A 233 -20.38 -12.04 -1.97
CA LEU A 233 -20.48 -13.47 -1.70
C LEU A 233 -20.23 -13.77 -0.21
N LYS A 234 -21.19 -13.38 0.63
CA LYS A 234 -21.09 -13.45 2.10
C LYS A 234 -20.74 -14.84 2.64
N GLN A 235 -21.12 -15.91 1.93
CA GLN A 235 -20.85 -17.29 2.33
C GLN A 235 -19.35 -17.66 2.36
N TYR A 236 -18.50 -16.94 1.62
CA TYR A 236 -17.05 -17.19 1.60
C TYR A 236 -16.29 -16.27 2.56
N GLU A 237 -16.96 -15.27 3.14
CA GLU A 237 -16.39 -14.33 4.10
C GLU A 237 -15.07 -13.67 3.64
N TYR A 238 -14.84 -13.46 2.34
CA TYR A 238 -13.58 -12.86 1.88
C TYR A 238 -13.34 -11.47 2.50
N LEU A 239 -14.40 -10.64 2.55
CA LEU A 239 -14.49 -9.51 3.47
C LEU A 239 -15.22 -9.97 4.73
N LYS A 240 -14.46 -10.46 5.70
CA LYS A 240 -15.01 -11.04 6.92
C LYS A 240 -15.34 -9.95 7.93
N LYS A 241 -16.55 -10.01 8.49
CA LYS A 241 -16.97 -9.08 9.55
C LYS A 241 -16.32 -9.45 10.88
N THR A 242 -15.92 -8.42 11.63
CA THR A 242 -15.43 -8.55 13.01
C THR A 242 -16.60 -8.49 13.98
N THR A 243 -16.42 -8.95 15.22
CA THR A 243 -17.49 -8.90 16.24
C THR A 243 -17.93 -7.47 16.58
N SER A 244 -17.02 -6.50 16.48
CA SER A 244 -17.31 -5.07 16.60
C SER A 244 -18.11 -4.47 15.41
N GLY A 245 -18.37 -5.24 14.36
CA GLY A 245 -19.08 -4.80 13.15
C GLY A 245 -18.23 -3.98 12.18
N GLY A 246 -16.89 -4.06 12.27
CA GLY A 246 -15.99 -3.73 11.16
C GLY A 246 -15.80 -4.92 10.22
N ALA A 247 -14.85 -4.84 9.30
CA ALA A 247 -14.45 -5.98 8.48
C ALA A 247 -12.95 -5.94 8.13
N LEU A 248 -12.35 -7.10 7.84
CA LEU A 248 -11.01 -7.19 7.26
C LEU A 248 -11.07 -8.07 6.01
N VAL A 249 -10.22 -7.78 5.03
CA VAL A 249 -10.06 -8.62 3.84
C VAL A 249 -9.08 -9.76 4.16
N GLN A 250 -9.45 -10.99 3.86
CA GLN A 250 -8.56 -12.15 4.01
C GLN A 250 -7.44 -12.12 2.97
N GLU A 251 -6.36 -12.87 3.17
CA GLU A 251 -5.18 -12.94 2.29
C GLU A 251 -5.52 -13.48 0.89
N ARG A 252 -6.56 -14.31 0.77
CA ARG A 252 -7.13 -14.72 -0.53
C ARG A 252 -8.59 -15.14 -0.40
N PRO A 253 -9.38 -14.99 -1.48
CA PRO A 253 -10.68 -15.62 -1.56
C PRO A 253 -10.54 -17.12 -1.87
N THR A 254 -11.32 -17.94 -1.18
CA THR A 254 -11.43 -19.39 -1.45
C THR A 254 -12.88 -19.80 -1.62
N ALA A 255 -13.13 -20.76 -2.51
CA ALA A 255 -14.46 -21.32 -2.70
C ALA A 255 -14.37 -22.81 -3.07
N PHE A 256 -14.91 -23.66 -2.20
CA PHE A 256 -14.82 -25.12 -2.33
C PHE A 256 -16.12 -25.71 -2.88
N PHE A 257 -16.22 -25.78 -4.21
CA PHE A 257 -17.29 -26.48 -4.92
C PHE A 257 -16.80 -26.93 -6.31
N ASP A 258 -17.50 -27.90 -6.91
CA ASP A 258 -17.13 -28.46 -8.21
C ASP A 258 -17.10 -27.41 -9.32
N GLY A 259 -15.95 -27.31 -9.99
CA GLY A 259 -15.71 -26.33 -11.05
C GLY A 259 -15.38 -24.92 -10.56
N SER A 260 -15.11 -24.71 -9.26
CA SER A 260 -14.52 -23.46 -8.80
C SER A 260 -13.07 -23.33 -9.23
N GLY A 261 -12.67 -22.11 -9.62
CA GLY A 261 -11.28 -21.75 -9.89
C GLY A 261 -10.51 -21.26 -8.66
N TYR A 262 -11.06 -21.43 -7.45
CA TYR A 262 -10.54 -20.86 -6.19
C TYR A 262 -10.38 -21.93 -5.09
N THR A 263 -10.05 -23.16 -5.49
CA THR A 263 -9.87 -24.31 -4.58
C THR A 263 -8.42 -24.53 -4.16
N ASP A 264 -7.45 -23.94 -4.86
CA ASP A 264 -6.03 -24.16 -4.56
C ASP A 264 -5.59 -23.41 -3.29
N ILE A 265 -5.14 -24.19 -2.32
CA ILE A 265 -4.66 -23.73 -1.02
C ILE A 265 -3.20 -24.13 -0.78
N THR A 266 -2.51 -24.66 -1.80
CA THR A 266 -1.22 -25.31 -1.62
C THR A 266 -0.05 -24.40 -1.92
N HIS A 267 -0.12 -23.53 -2.94
CA HIS A 267 1.02 -22.74 -3.41
C HIS A 267 0.69 -21.24 -3.63
N PRO A 268 1.09 -20.34 -2.70
CA PRO A 268 1.60 -20.65 -1.36
C PRO A 268 0.49 -21.27 -0.49
N THR A 269 0.88 -21.97 0.58
CA THR A 269 -0.06 -22.56 1.54
C THR A 269 -1.10 -21.52 1.97
N TRP A 270 -2.33 -21.93 2.25
CA TRP A 270 -3.36 -21.05 2.79
C TRP A 270 -3.97 -21.60 4.07
N TYR A 271 -4.34 -20.69 4.97
CA TYR A 271 -5.01 -20.99 6.22
C TYR A 271 -6.30 -20.17 6.33
N LYS A 272 -7.37 -20.80 6.83
CA LYS A 272 -8.65 -20.12 7.01
C LYS A 272 -8.51 -18.95 7.98
N GLY A 273 -9.06 -17.79 7.60
CA GLY A 273 -8.97 -16.58 8.41
C GLY A 273 -7.63 -15.87 8.33
N TRP A 274 -6.73 -16.28 7.44
CA TRP A 274 -5.48 -15.56 7.23
C TRP A 274 -5.77 -14.16 6.73
N VAL A 275 -5.22 -13.16 7.42
CA VAL A 275 -5.32 -11.74 7.12
C VAL A 275 -3.96 -11.10 7.31
N TRP A 276 -3.61 -10.17 6.42
CA TRP A 276 -2.36 -9.42 6.48
C TRP A 276 -2.64 -7.92 6.58
N THR A 277 -1.88 -7.21 7.42
CA THR A 277 -2.01 -5.75 7.56
C THR A 277 -1.75 -4.99 6.25
N GLY A 278 -0.78 -5.43 5.44
CA GLY A 278 -0.42 -4.79 4.18
C GLY A 278 -1.59 -4.70 3.20
N ASP A 279 -2.35 -5.79 3.06
CA ASP A 279 -3.55 -5.87 2.23
C ASP A 279 -4.59 -4.81 2.61
N GLN A 280 -4.80 -4.61 3.91
CA GLN A 280 -5.84 -3.69 4.40
C GLN A 280 -5.51 -2.25 4.01
N GLY A 281 -4.26 -1.83 4.21
CA GLY A 281 -3.81 -0.49 3.87
C GLY A 281 -3.84 -0.23 2.36
N MET A 282 -3.35 -1.19 1.57
CA MET A 282 -3.36 -1.09 0.12
C MET A 282 -4.78 -1.02 -0.45
N LEU A 283 -5.70 -1.83 0.07
CA LEU A 283 -7.07 -1.86 -0.41
C LEU A 283 -7.80 -0.55 -0.07
N LEU A 284 -7.61 -0.01 1.14
CA LEU A 284 -8.14 1.31 1.49
C LEU A 284 -7.61 2.41 0.56
N ALA A 285 -6.33 2.37 0.21
CA ALA A 285 -5.75 3.31 -0.74
C ALA A 285 -6.35 3.15 -2.15
N ALA A 286 -6.52 1.92 -2.64
CA ALA A 286 -7.10 1.65 -3.95
C ALA A 286 -8.57 2.13 -4.03
N LEU A 287 -9.36 1.84 -3.01
CA LEU A 287 -10.75 2.30 -2.91
C LEU A 287 -10.83 3.82 -2.86
N THR A 288 -9.91 4.47 -2.16
CA THR A 288 -9.83 5.94 -2.13
C THR A 288 -9.45 6.51 -3.50
N ASP A 289 -8.53 5.86 -4.21
CA ASP A 289 -8.18 6.23 -5.59
C ASP A 289 -9.39 6.11 -6.53
N MET A 290 -10.24 5.09 -6.34
CA MET A 290 -11.49 4.95 -7.10
C MET A 290 -12.47 6.08 -6.88
N LEU A 291 -12.60 6.56 -5.64
CA LEU A 291 -13.43 7.75 -5.36
C LEU A 291 -12.89 9.00 -6.07
N ALA A 292 -11.56 9.11 -6.20
CA ALA A 292 -10.92 10.24 -6.88
C ALA A 292 -11.15 10.22 -8.40
N ILE A 293 -11.33 9.04 -9.02
CA ILE A 293 -11.51 8.88 -10.47
C ILE A 293 -12.94 8.47 -10.88
N LYS A 294 -13.90 8.46 -9.95
CA LYS A 294 -15.28 7.98 -10.17
C LYS A 294 -16.01 8.61 -11.37
N ASN A 295 -15.77 9.89 -11.63
CA ASN A 295 -16.39 10.57 -12.77
C ASN A 295 -15.74 10.13 -14.09
N ASN A 296 -14.42 9.93 -14.11
CA ASN A 296 -13.74 9.40 -15.28
C ASN A 296 -14.21 7.98 -15.62
N ILE A 297 -14.47 7.16 -14.61
CA ILE A 297 -15.07 5.83 -14.80
C ILE A 297 -16.43 5.94 -15.47
N ALA A 298 -17.30 6.82 -14.96
CA ALA A 298 -18.64 7.03 -15.52
C ALA A 298 -18.58 7.44 -17.00
N ASP A 299 -17.74 8.42 -17.31
CA ASP A 299 -17.55 8.91 -18.68
C ASP A 299 -17.03 7.79 -19.59
N TRP A 300 -16.06 7.00 -19.10
CA TRP A 300 -15.50 5.88 -19.85
C TRP A 300 -16.53 4.76 -20.09
N LEU A 301 -17.33 4.40 -19.08
CA LEU A 301 -18.38 3.38 -19.20
C LEU A 301 -19.46 3.80 -20.20
N ALA A 302 -19.90 5.06 -20.14
CA ALA A 302 -20.86 5.63 -21.07
C ALA A 302 -20.31 5.66 -22.50
N LYS A 303 -19.09 6.19 -22.68
CA LYS A 303 -18.39 6.25 -23.98
C LYS A 303 -18.27 4.85 -24.63
N ASN A 304 -17.93 3.84 -23.83
CA ASN A 304 -17.68 2.48 -24.32
C ASN A 304 -18.90 1.55 -24.28
N LYS A 305 -20.09 2.07 -23.90
CA LYS A 305 -21.35 1.32 -23.81
C LYS A 305 -21.22 0.03 -22.98
N LYS A 306 -20.43 0.08 -21.91
CA LYS A 306 -20.16 -1.09 -21.04
C LYS A 306 -21.24 -1.27 -19.97
N GLU A 307 -21.79 -0.17 -19.47
CA GLU A 307 -22.81 -0.18 -18.42
C GLU A 307 -23.66 1.09 -18.53
N ALA A 308 -24.81 1.00 -19.21
CA ALA A 308 -25.65 2.17 -19.51
C ALA A 308 -26.29 2.79 -18.25
N ASP A 309 -26.51 1.98 -17.21
CA ASP A 309 -27.19 2.38 -15.98
C ASP A 309 -26.23 2.68 -14.82
N PHE A 310 -24.93 2.87 -15.11
CA PHE A 310 -23.93 3.14 -14.08
C PHE A 310 -24.27 4.42 -13.31
N ASN A 311 -24.45 4.29 -12.00
CA ASN A 311 -24.77 5.40 -11.12
C ASN A 311 -23.56 5.78 -10.25
N VAL A 312 -22.94 6.92 -10.57
CA VAL A 312 -21.76 7.44 -9.86
C VAL A 312 -21.99 7.61 -8.36
N LYS A 313 -23.19 8.03 -7.95
CA LYS A 313 -23.52 8.23 -6.54
C LYS A 313 -23.61 6.88 -5.83
N ALA A 314 -24.34 5.91 -6.39
CA ALA A 314 -24.45 4.57 -5.82
C ALA A 314 -23.09 3.86 -5.74
N PHE A 315 -22.25 4.00 -6.77
CA PHE A 315 -20.87 3.54 -6.77
C PHE A 315 -20.07 4.16 -5.62
N ALA A 316 -20.09 5.48 -5.48
CA ALA A 316 -19.36 6.18 -4.42
C ALA A 316 -19.86 5.80 -3.02
N ASP A 317 -21.18 5.69 -2.82
CA ASP A 317 -21.79 5.28 -1.56
C ASP A 317 -21.33 3.86 -1.17
N LYS A 318 -21.24 2.94 -2.14
CA LYS A 318 -20.74 1.57 -1.93
C LYS A 318 -19.25 1.54 -1.60
N VAL A 319 -18.42 2.26 -2.35
CA VAL A 319 -16.97 2.37 -2.09
C VAL A 319 -16.72 2.94 -0.68
N ASN A 320 -17.43 4.01 -0.30
CA ASN A 320 -17.37 4.59 1.04
C ASN A 320 -17.78 3.58 2.12
N THR A 321 -18.81 2.76 1.86
CA THR A 321 -19.23 1.70 2.78
C THR A 321 -18.10 0.70 3.04
N TYR A 322 -17.41 0.24 1.99
CA TYR A 322 -16.26 -0.67 2.17
C TYR A 322 -15.10 -0.01 2.90
N ILE A 323 -14.77 1.25 2.57
CA ILE A 323 -13.74 2.02 3.28
C ILE A 323 -14.07 2.10 4.78
N SER A 324 -15.30 2.46 5.15
CA SER A 324 -15.71 2.56 6.55
C SER A 324 -15.67 1.21 7.27
N LEU A 325 -16.12 0.13 6.63
CA LEU A 325 -16.07 -1.22 7.21
C LEU A 325 -14.63 -1.66 7.46
N ILE A 326 -13.74 -1.51 6.47
CA ILE A 326 -12.34 -1.92 6.58
C ILE A 326 -11.60 -1.07 7.60
N ALA A 327 -11.76 0.26 7.56
CA ALA A 327 -11.16 1.14 8.56
C ALA A 327 -11.59 0.76 9.99
N LYS A 328 -12.88 0.44 10.19
CA LYS A 328 -13.40 -0.01 11.49
C LYS A 328 -12.82 -1.36 11.91
N GLY A 329 -12.64 -2.29 10.97
CA GLY A 329 -11.98 -3.56 11.22
C GLY A 329 -10.54 -3.35 11.68
N ILE A 330 -9.75 -2.54 10.96
CA ILE A 330 -8.38 -2.17 11.34
C ILE A 330 -8.38 -1.59 12.76
N LYS A 331 -9.22 -0.58 13.03
CA LYS A 331 -9.26 0.13 14.31
C LYS A 331 -9.57 -0.76 15.51
N THR A 332 -10.44 -1.75 15.32
CA THR A 332 -10.93 -2.58 16.43
C THR A 332 -10.18 -3.90 16.55
N THR A 333 -9.50 -4.35 15.49
CA THR A 333 -8.91 -5.69 15.42
C THR A 333 -7.40 -5.67 15.29
N LEU A 334 -6.83 -4.76 14.50
CA LEU A 334 -5.37 -4.70 14.21
C LEU A 334 -4.65 -3.60 15.02
N ILE A 335 -5.38 -2.93 15.91
CA ILE A 335 -4.87 -1.89 16.80
C ILE A 335 -5.25 -2.30 18.22
N SER A 336 -4.25 -2.40 19.10
CA SER A 336 -4.49 -2.75 20.49
C SER A 336 -5.23 -1.63 21.23
N GLU A 337 -6.27 -1.98 21.97
CA GLU A 337 -6.99 -1.07 22.85
C GLU A 337 -6.14 -0.63 24.05
N LYS A 338 -5.14 -1.45 24.43
CA LYS A 338 -4.30 -1.20 25.60
C LYS A 338 -3.29 -0.08 25.38
N ASP A 339 -2.63 -0.07 24.23
CA ASP A 339 -1.50 0.83 23.95
C ASP A 339 -1.62 1.58 22.62
N ASN A 340 -2.74 1.43 21.90
CA ASN A 340 -3.00 2.09 20.62
C ASN A 340 -2.02 1.75 19.48
N ILE A 341 -1.15 0.75 19.67
CA ILE A 341 -0.15 0.34 18.69
C ILE A 341 -0.78 -0.60 17.64
N ILE A 342 -0.47 -0.31 16.37
CA ILE A 342 -0.78 -1.16 15.22
C ILE A 342 0.04 -2.45 15.30
N ARG A 343 -0.61 -3.59 15.12
CA ARG A 343 0.04 -4.91 15.16
C ARG A 343 -0.35 -5.75 13.94
N GLU A 344 0.47 -6.76 13.68
CA GLU A 344 0.16 -7.79 12.69
C GLU A 344 -0.90 -8.73 13.28
N ALA A 345 -1.69 -9.37 12.43
CA ALA A 345 -2.54 -10.45 12.91
C ALA A 345 -1.66 -11.59 13.46
N PRO A 346 -1.86 -12.03 14.71
CA PRO A 346 -1.01 -12.99 15.40
C PRO A 346 -1.32 -14.40 14.94
N LEU A 347 -0.92 -14.70 13.71
CA LEU A 347 -1.12 -15.99 13.05
C LEU A 347 0.25 -16.59 12.76
N VAL A 348 0.41 -17.90 12.92
CA VAL A 348 1.64 -18.62 12.53
C VAL A 348 1.94 -18.37 11.05
N ALA A 349 0.91 -18.25 10.23
CA ALA A 349 1.05 -17.93 8.82
C ALA A 349 1.71 -16.55 8.58
N ASN A 350 1.47 -15.56 9.46
CA ASN A 350 2.05 -14.21 9.36
C ASN A 350 3.40 -14.06 10.04
N MET A 351 3.68 -14.83 11.10
CA MET A 351 4.82 -14.58 11.99
C MET A 351 5.75 -15.79 12.12
N GLY A 352 5.36 -16.93 11.55
CA GLY A 352 6.07 -18.19 11.65
C GLY A 352 7.18 -18.38 10.61
N PRO A 353 7.87 -19.53 10.65
CA PRO A 353 9.13 -19.76 9.93
C PRO A 353 8.98 -19.84 8.40
N GLU A 354 7.77 -20.08 7.88
CA GLU A 354 7.52 -20.26 6.46
C GLU A 354 7.41 -18.92 5.74
N PHE A 355 6.54 -18.03 6.23
CA PHE A 355 6.22 -16.77 5.56
C PHE A 355 6.45 -15.54 6.43
N GLY A 356 6.86 -15.68 7.69
CA GLY A 356 6.97 -14.56 8.63
C GLY A 356 7.81 -13.40 8.10
N SER A 357 8.84 -13.73 7.32
CA SER A 357 9.71 -12.72 6.72
C SER A 357 9.07 -11.91 5.58
N ASP A 358 8.10 -12.47 4.88
CA ASP A 358 7.35 -11.74 3.84
C ASP A 358 6.29 -10.83 4.45
N TYR A 359 5.60 -11.34 5.47
CA TYR A 359 4.49 -10.61 6.10
C TYR A 359 4.97 -9.51 7.05
N LEU A 360 6.26 -9.53 7.45
CA LEU A 360 6.88 -8.55 8.33
C LEU A 360 6.64 -7.10 7.90
N ALA A 361 6.71 -6.82 6.60
CA ALA A 361 6.56 -5.48 6.04
C ALA A 361 5.14 -4.89 6.15
N GLY A 362 4.12 -5.74 6.40
CA GLY A 362 2.71 -5.37 6.31
C GLY A 362 2.33 -4.15 7.16
N ARG A 363 2.85 -4.10 8.39
CA ARG A 363 2.53 -3.01 9.34
C ARG A 363 3.03 -1.67 8.80
N GLY A 364 4.22 -1.65 8.21
CA GLY A 364 4.78 -0.46 7.54
C GLY A 364 3.93 -0.07 6.33
N ILE A 365 3.64 -1.02 5.45
CA ILE A 365 2.79 -0.81 4.26
C ILE A 365 1.41 -0.23 4.66
N MET A 366 0.79 -0.77 5.71
CA MET A 366 -0.49 -0.25 6.20
C MET A 366 -0.35 1.20 6.70
N MET A 367 0.66 1.49 7.51
CA MET A 367 0.92 2.84 8.00
C MET A 367 1.19 3.85 6.88
N ARG A 368 1.93 3.45 5.83
CA ARG A 368 2.21 4.27 4.64
C ARG A 368 0.92 4.86 4.06
N TYR A 369 -0.12 4.04 3.96
CA TYR A 369 -1.40 4.46 3.40
C TYR A 369 -2.30 5.13 4.44
N LEU A 370 -2.38 4.63 5.67
CA LEU A 370 -3.17 5.27 6.74
C LEU A 370 -2.74 6.72 6.98
N GLY A 371 -1.44 7.04 6.90
CA GLY A 371 -0.93 8.40 7.03
C GLY A 371 -1.36 9.37 5.92
N THR A 372 -1.96 8.86 4.84
CA THR A 372 -2.53 9.68 3.74
C THR A 372 -4.04 9.77 3.76
N LEU A 373 -4.70 8.94 4.58
CA LEU A 373 -6.15 8.91 4.69
C LEU A 373 -6.60 9.92 5.74
N ASN A 374 -7.67 10.65 5.43
CA ASN A 374 -8.26 11.59 6.38
C ASN A 374 -9.52 10.98 7.03
N LYS A 375 -9.86 11.48 8.23
CA LYS A 375 -11.05 11.07 9.00
C LYS A 375 -12.35 11.23 8.21
N ARG A 376 -12.45 12.18 7.28
CA ARG A 376 -13.67 12.38 6.47
C ARG A 376 -13.88 11.21 5.50
N THR A 377 -12.81 10.62 4.98
CA THR A 377 -12.86 9.45 4.09
C THR A 377 -13.14 8.17 4.85
N THR A 378 -12.45 7.94 5.97
CA THR A 378 -12.51 6.65 6.71
C THR A 378 -13.61 6.61 7.77
N GLY A 379 -14.08 7.76 8.25
CA GLY A 379 -14.89 7.88 9.46
C GLY A 379 -14.10 7.68 10.76
N ILE A 380 -12.79 7.42 10.68
CA ILE A 380 -11.93 7.03 11.82
C ILE A 380 -10.66 7.87 11.84
N ASP A 381 -10.32 8.35 13.02
CA ASP A 381 -9.07 9.06 13.27
C ASP A 381 -7.98 8.08 13.72
N PHE A 382 -6.97 7.88 12.88
CA PHE A 382 -5.81 7.04 13.17
C PHE A 382 -4.62 7.82 13.72
N LYS A 383 -4.73 9.15 13.94
CA LYS A 383 -3.61 10.00 14.32
C LYS A 383 -2.85 9.48 15.54
N ASN A 384 -3.59 9.21 16.62
CA ASN A 384 -3.01 8.68 17.84
C ASN A 384 -2.35 7.32 17.61
N ASN A 385 -2.98 6.45 16.82
CA ASN A 385 -2.45 5.11 16.57
C ASN A 385 -1.16 5.13 15.76
N ILE A 386 -1.05 6.05 14.81
CA ILE A 386 0.18 6.27 14.04
C ILE A 386 1.29 6.80 14.95
N LYS A 387 1.00 7.82 15.77
CA LYS A 387 1.95 8.41 16.73
C LYS A 387 2.48 7.38 17.72
N GLU A 388 1.59 6.63 18.37
CA GLU A 388 1.98 5.61 19.35
C GLU A 388 2.79 4.48 18.72
N THR A 389 2.43 4.05 17.50
CA THR A 389 3.20 3.02 16.79
C THR A 389 4.60 3.52 16.41
N ALA A 390 4.73 4.74 15.87
CA ALA A 390 6.03 5.31 15.53
C ALA A 390 6.91 5.52 16.77
N ASN A 391 6.33 5.97 17.88
CA ASN A 391 7.02 6.07 19.17
C ASN A 391 7.50 4.71 19.65
N ALA A 392 6.65 3.69 19.61
CA ALA A 392 7.02 2.34 20.04
C ALA A 392 8.19 1.78 19.23
N ILE A 393 8.15 1.90 17.90
CA ILE A 393 9.27 1.52 17.00
C ILE A 393 10.55 2.26 17.36
N TRP A 394 10.46 3.57 17.63
CA TRP A 394 11.61 4.37 18.01
C TRP A 394 12.22 3.94 19.34
N GLN A 395 11.38 3.69 20.35
CA GLN A 395 11.84 3.34 21.70
C GLN A 395 12.44 1.94 21.80
N THR A 396 12.01 0.98 20.97
CA THR A 396 12.54 -0.40 21.02
C THR A 396 13.73 -0.66 20.10
N ARG A 397 14.10 0.32 19.27
CA ARG A 397 15.25 0.25 18.37
C ARG A 397 16.54 -0.11 19.12
N ASP A 398 17.51 -0.66 18.41
CA ASP A 398 18.87 -0.74 18.92
C ASP A 398 19.49 0.66 18.96
N ALA A 399 19.66 1.22 20.17
CA ALA A 399 20.17 2.58 20.35
C ALA A 399 21.63 2.76 19.89
N SER A 400 22.41 1.68 19.75
CA SER A 400 23.82 1.76 19.33
C SER A 400 23.99 2.11 17.85
N ASN A 401 23.01 1.75 17.01
CA ASN A 401 23.06 1.92 15.56
C ASN A 401 21.74 2.41 14.95
N ASN A 402 20.72 2.65 15.77
CA ASN A 402 19.36 3.06 15.39
C ASN A 402 18.61 2.05 14.49
N GLN A 403 18.96 0.77 14.55
CA GLN A 403 18.26 -0.30 13.85
C GLN A 403 16.89 -0.57 14.48
N PHE A 404 15.82 -0.47 13.68
CA PHE A 404 14.50 -0.92 14.10
C PHE A 404 14.39 -2.45 14.13
N LYS A 405 13.52 -2.96 15.02
CA LYS A 405 13.32 -4.39 15.28
C LYS A 405 11.92 -4.86 14.84
N PRO A 406 11.72 -6.16 14.59
CA PRO A 406 10.40 -6.72 14.30
C PRO A 406 9.41 -6.50 15.45
N GLU A 407 9.86 -6.73 16.68
CA GLU A 407 9.08 -6.48 17.90
C GLU A 407 9.29 -5.05 18.39
N TYR A 408 8.19 -4.36 18.67
CA TYR A 408 8.23 -3.00 19.20
C TYR A 408 7.23 -2.75 20.34
N THR A 409 6.89 -3.80 21.08
CA THR A 409 6.10 -3.71 22.32
C THR A 409 6.54 -4.82 23.27
N ASN A 410 5.93 -4.91 24.44
CA ASN A 410 6.25 -5.92 25.44
C ASN A 410 5.32 -7.14 25.36
N VAL A 411 5.78 -8.26 25.93
CA VAL A 411 5.08 -9.55 25.91
C VAL A 411 3.70 -9.48 26.58
N GLU A 412 3.54 -8.66 27.62
CA GLU A 412 2.26 -8.51 28.33
C GLU A 412 1.20 -7.87 27.43
N ASN A 413 1.55 -6.76 26.77
CA ASN A 413 0.66 -6.08 25.83
C ASN A 413 0.36 -6.96 24.60
N ASP A 414 1.31 -7.75 24.13
CA ASP A 414 1.06 -8.68 23.02
C ASP A 414 0.09 -9.80 23.39
N LYS A 415 0.17 -10.34 24.61
CA LYS A 415 -0.84 -11.31 25.09
C LYS A 415 -2.23 -10.70 25.14
N LEU A 416 -2.36 -9.46 25.61
CA LEU A 416 -3.64 -8.74 25.63
C LEU A 416 -4.18 -8.51 24.22
N TYR A 417 -3.31 -8.09 23.30
CA TYR A 417 -3.68 -7.93 21.89
C TYR A 417 -4.11 -9.25 21.24
N ILE A 418 -3.39 -10.35 21.47
CA ILE A 418 -3.76 -11.67 20.92
C ILE A 418 -5.17 -12.05 21.37
N GLN A 419 -5.51 -11.83 22.65
CA GLN A 419 -6.85 -12.09 23.15
C GLN A 419 -7.89 -11.16 22.52
N GLN A 420 -7.59 -9.87 22.36
CA GLN A 420 -8.44 -8.91 21.65
C GLN A 420 -8.68 -9.37 20.20
N PHE A 421 -7.61 -9.67 19.46
CA PHE A 421 -7.68 -10.13 18.08
C PHE A 421 -8.52 -11.41 17.99
N LYS A 422 -8.30 -12.39 18.86
CA LYS A 422 -9.09 -13.62 18.93
C LYS A 422 -10.57 -13.33 19.17
N ASN A 423 -10.91 -12.41 20.06
CA ASN A 423 -12.30 -12.00 20.33
C ASN A 423 -12.95 -11.28 19.15
N GLN A 424 -12.17 -10.53 18.36
CA GLN A 424 -12.68 -9.75 17.23
C GLN A 424 -12.78 -10.56 15.93
N TRP A 425 -11.78 -11.42 15.69
CA TRP A 425 -11.59 -12.16 14.46
C TRP A 425 -12.06 -13.62 14.54
N GLY A 426 -12.13 -14.17 15.75
CA GLY A 426 -12.54 -15.55 16.04
C GLY A 426 -11.40 -16.55 16.18
N SER A 427 -10.21 -16.25 15.64
CA SER A 427 -9.03 -17.11 15.73
C SER A 427 -7.75 -16.30 15.87
N ALA A 428 -6.80 -16.83 16.63
CA ALA A 428 -5.47 -16.27 16.83
C ALA A 428 -4.53 -17.40 17.29
N ASP A 429 -3.27 -17.31 16.91
CA ASP A 429 -2.20 -18.16 17.45
C ASP A 429 -1.47 -17.41 18.58
N ASN A 430 -0.78 -18.14 19.46
CA ASN A 430 0.00 -17.56 20.55
C ASN A 430 1.38 -17.06 20.05
N MET A 431 1.39 -16.28 18.97
CA MET A 431 2.59 -15.75 18.33
C MET A 431 3.04 -14.45 19.01
N LEU A 432 4.09 -14.55 19.82
CA LEU A 432 4.68 -13.41 20.55
C LEU A 432 5.98 -12.89 19.93
N LYS A 433 6.56 -13.63 18.97
CA LYS A 433 7.82 -13.32 18.32
C LYS A 433 7.76 -13.69 16.85
N TRP A 434 8.54 -12.98 16.05
CA TRP A 434 8.74 -13.31 14.64
C TRP A 434 9.76 -14.44 14.50
N ASP A 435 9.35 -15.55 13.90
CA ASP A 435 10.24 -16.65 13.52
C ASP A 435 10.79 -16.38 12.11
N ILE A 436 11.82 -15.54 12.04
CA ILE A 436 12.41 -15.06 10.79
C ILE A 436 13.93 -15.24 10.73
N GLU A 437 14.49 -16.04 11.64
CA GLU A 437 15.95 -16.22 11.73
C GLU A 437 16.57 -16.89 10.50
N LYS A 438 15.77 -17.64 9.73
CA LYS A 438 16.20 -18.25 8.46
C LYS A 438 16.39 -17.23 7.33
N THR A 439 15.81 -16.04 7.46
CA THR A 439 15.92 -15.00 6.46
C THR A 439 17.28 -14.31 6.54
N ASN A 440 17.84 -13.97 5.39
CA ASN A 440 19.09 -13.23 5.32
C ASN A 440 19.02 -11.98 6.22
N LEU A 441 20.06 -11.79 7.03
CA LEU A 441 20.10 -10.72 8.03
C LEU A 441 19.92 -9.34 7.38
N GLN A 442 20.56 -9.08 6.25
CA GLN A 442 20.47 -7.78 5.58
C GLN A 442 19.05 -7.47 5.10
N GLN A 443 18.35 -8.48 4.55
CA GLN A 443 16.94 -8.36 4.16
C GLN A 443 16.06 -8.00 5.37
N ARG A 444 16.22 -8.72 6.49
CA ARG A 444 15.48 -8.44 7.74
C ARG A 444 15.72 -7.03 8.25
N LEU A 445 16.99 -6.62 8.32
CA LEU A 445 17.38 -5.30 8.80
C LEU A 445 16.78 -4.20 7.90
N GLY A 446 16.87 -4.36 6.57
CA GLY A 446 16.31 -3.43 5.60
C GLY A 446 14.80 -3.30 5.71
N VAL A 447 14.08 -4.42 5.78
CA VAL A 447 12.61 -4.45 5.95
C VAL A 447 12.19 -3.82 7.28
N CYS A 448 12.86 -4.17 8.39
CA CYS A 448 12.55 -3.55 9.69
C CYS A 448 12.77 -2.03 9.65
N GLN A 449 13.85 -1.59 9.00
CA GLN A 449 14.13 -0.17 8.87
C GLN A 449 13.06 0.55 8.04
N SER A 450 12.60 -0.08 6.95
CA SER A 450 11.55 0.47 6.08
C SER A 450 10.22 0.64 6.80
N ILE A 451 9.86 -0.29 7.70
CA ILE A 451 8.65 -0.18 8.54
C ILE A 451 8.71 1.09 9.40
N GLY A 452 9.86 1.38 10.01
CA GLY A 452 10.01 2.62 10.78
C GLY A 452 10.02 3.87 9.91
N LEU A 453 10.55 3.82 8.69
CA LEU A 453 10.43 4.94 7.74
C LEU A 453 8.97 5.18 7.34
N ASP A 454 8.19 4.13 7.08
CA ASP A 454 6.75 4.25 6.83
C ASP A 454 6.03 4.86 8.03
N ALA A 455 6.38 4.46 9.26
CA ALA A 455 5.77 4.97 10.49
C ALA A 455 6.09 6.45 10.75
N LEU A 456 7.35 6.84 10.59
CA LEU A 456 7.79 8.23 10.71
C LEU A 456 7.22 9.10 9.58
N GLY A 457 7.22 8.59 8.35
CA GLY A 457 6.62 9.25 7.19
C GLY A 457 5.12 9.47 7.36
N ALA A 458 4.41 8.50 7.93
CA ALA A 458 3.00 8.65 8.30
C ALA A 458 2.83 9.72 9.38
N THR A 459 3.67 9.72 10.42
CA THR A 459 3.63 10.73 11.50
C THR A 459 3.83 12.15 10.97
N ILE A 460 4.81 12.36 10.08
CA ILE A 460 5.07 13.67 9.47
C ILE A 460 3.83 14.23 8.76
N ARG A 461 3.06 13.37 8.08
CA ARG A 461 1.87 13.79 7.30
C ARG A 461 0.66 14.18 8.17
N LEU A 462 0.70 13.90 9.47
CA LEU A 462 -0.40 14.21 10.39
C LEU A 462 -0.28 15.58 11.05
N MET A 463 0.92 16.17 11.00
CA MET A 463 1.27 17.53 11.39
C MET A 463 1.02 18.47 10.21
#